data_AF-A0A3N2N5M7-F1
#
_entry.id   AF-A0A3N2N5M7-F1
#
_cell.length_a   1.000
_cell.length_b   1.000
_cell.length_c   1.000
_cell.angle_alpha   90.00
_cell.angle_beta   90.00
_cell.angle_gamma   90.00
#
_symmetry.space_group_name_H-M   'P 1'
#
loop_
_entity.id
_entity.type
_entity.pdbx_description
1 polymer ?
#
loop_
_entity_poly.entity_id
_entity_poly.type
_entity_poly.pdbx_seq_one_letter_code
_entity_poly.pdbx_strand_id
1 'polypeptide(L)'
;MKQPNRFIACLLLLFICFSLSGKEDDMLYLSGRVKDAVLGTELTSAVVVRYDAAGNRIDSIKADRGRTYKNGEVIELARFGFMVERKD
;
A
#
# COMPACT_ATOMS: atom_id res chain seq x y z
N MET A 1 -16.94 11.25 -50.33
CA MET A 1 -15.53 11.15 -49.90
C MET A 1 -15.47 11.32 -48.39
N LYS A 2 -15.16 10.26 -47.64
CA LYS A 2 -15.14 10.28 -46.16
C LYS A 2 -13.92 11.09 -45.69
N GLN A 3 -14.13 12.06 -44.80
CA GLN A 3 -13.06 12.94 -44.28
C GLN A 3 -12.04 12.14 -43.45
N PRO A 4 -10.79 11.94 -43.92
CA PRO A 4 -9.78 11.16 -43.21
C PRO A 4 -9.29 11.85 -41.92
N ASN A 5 -9.41 13.18 -41.84
CA ASN A 5 -8.88 13.98 -40.72
C ASN A 5 -9.55 13.68 -39.37
N ARG A 6 -10.85 13.32 -39.36
CA ARG A 6 -11.55 12.95 -38.13
C ARG A 6 -11.09 11.59 -37.60
N PHE A 7 -10.78 10.67 -38.51
CA PHE A 7 -10.33 9.32 -38.17
C PHE A 7 -8.91 9.34 -37.57
N ILE A 8 -8.02 10.15 -38.16
CA ILE A 8 -6.65 10.34 -37.65
C ILE A 8 -6.67 11.03 -36.29
N ALA A 9 -7.51 12.05 -36.10
CA ALA A 9 -7.65 12.73 -34.81
C ALA A 9 -8.17 11.78 -33.72
N CYS A 10 -9.16 10.93 -34.02
CA CYS A 10 -9.64 9.92 -33.07
C CYS A 10 -8.57 8.88 -32.73
N LEU A 11 -7.77 8.44 -33.72
CA LEU A 11 -6.70 7.48 -33.50
C LEU A 11 -5.59 8.06 -32.61
N LEU A 12 -5.24 9.34 -32.82
CA LEU A 12 -4.26 10.05 -32.00
C LEU A 12 -4.76 10.22 -30.55
N LEU A 13 -6.04 10.55 -30.38
CA LEU A 13 -6.66 10.68 -29.06
C LEU A 13 -6.65 9.35 -28.29
N LEU A 14 -6.96 8.24 -28.98
CA LEU A 14 -6.89 6.90 -28.40
C LEU A 14 -5.46 6.58 -27.93
N PHE A 15 -4.45 6.85 -28.76
CA PHE A 15 -3.04 6.64 -28.39
C PHE A 15 -2.63 7.42 -27.13
N ILE A 16 -3.06 8.67 -27.01
CA ILE A 16 -2.79 9.50 -25.82
C ILE A 16 -3.46 8.90 -24.58
N CYS A 17 -4.71 8.45 -24.69
CA CYS A 17 -5.43 7.80 -23.58
C CYS A 17 -4.76 6.49 -23.12
N PHE A 18 -4.29 5.66 -24.05
CA PHE A 18 -3.55 4.43 -23.72
C PHE A 18 -2.20 4.72 -23.05
N SER A 19 -1.52 5.80 -23.44
CA SER A 19 -0.21 6.18 -22.89
C SER A 19 -0.29 6.66 -21.43
N LEU A 20 -1.43 7.20 -21.01
CA LEU A 20 -1.64 7.68 -19.63
C LEU A 20 -2.01 6.57 -18.64
N SER A 21 -2.41 5.38 -19.10
CA SER A 21 -2.90 4.30 -18.22
C SER A 21 -1.78 3.43 -17.62
N GLY A 22 -0.51 3.76 -17.85
CA GLY A 22 0.64 2.90 -17.51
C GLY A 22 1.39 3.24 -16.22
N LYS A 23 0.80 3.99 -15.27
CA LYS A 23 1.53 4.51 -14.09
C LYS A 23 0.92 4.12 -12.74
N GLU A 24 0.19 3.01 -12.68
CA GLU A 24 -0.61 2.68 -11.49
C GLU A 24 -0.02 1.61 -10.55
N ASP A 25 1.03 0.86 -10.95
CA ASP A 25 1.37 -0.42 -10.27
C ASP A 25 2.74 -0.50 -9.55
N ASP A 26 3.44 0.62 -9.32
CA ASP A 26 4.77 0.59 -8.69
C ASP A 26 4.75 0.53 -7.16
N MET A 27 3.58 0.35 -6.54
CA MET A 27 3.42 0.30 -5.09
C MET A 27 2.82 -1.03 -4.60
N LEU A 28 3.30 -1.50 -3.45
CA LEU A 28 2.79 -2.64 -2.71
C LEU A 28 2.26 -2.19 -1.34
N TYR A 29 1.21 -2.86 -0.86
CA TYR A 29 0.75 -2.71 0.52
C TYR A 29 1.39 -3.77 1.41
N LEU A 30 2.40 -3.39 2.18
CA LEU A 30 3.03 -4.25 3.18
C LEU A 30 2.25 -4.15 4.49
N SER A 31 1.80 -5.27 5.03
CA SER A 31 1.07 -5.30 6.30
C SER A 31 1.55 -6.43 7.21
N GLY A 32 1.34 -6.26 8.51
CA GLY A 32 1.80 -7.23 9.50
C GLY A 32 1.18 -7.05 10.88
N ARG A 33 1.55 -7.94 11.80
CA ARG A 33 1.19 -7.90 13.23
C ARG A 33 2.44 -7.87 14.09
N VAL A 34 2.41 -7.08 15.14
CA VAL A 34 3.51 -6.95 16.11
C VAL A 34 3.14 -7.69 17.39
N LYS A 35 3.90 -8.74 17.73
CA LYS A 35 3.67 -9.54 18.93
C LYS A 35 4.95 -9.71 19.72
N ASP A 36 4.79 -9.87 21.02
CA ASP A 36 5.86 -10.40 21.85
C ASP A 36 6.19 -11.84 21.41
N ALA A 37 7.47 -12.14 21.20
CA ALA A 37 7.90 -13.43 20.67
C ALA A 37 7.78 -14.58 21.69
N VAL A 38 7.80 -14.28 22.99
CA VAL A 38 7.79 -15.27 24.08
C VAL A 38 6.35 -15.47 24.57
N LEU A 39 5.64 -14.38 24.85
CA LEU A 39 4.31 -14.38 25.44
C LEU A 39 3.19 -14.43 24.39
N GLY A 40 3.50 -14.12 23.12
CA GLY A 40 2.52 -14.07 22.04
C GLY A 40 1.50 -12.93 22.15
N THR A 41 1.69 -12.02 23.12
CA THR A 41 0.80 -10.89 23.40
C THR A 41 0.87 -9.84 22.30
N GLU A 42 -0.27 -9.22 21.98
CA GLU A 42 -0.33 -8.10 21.03
C GLU A 42 0.34 -6.86 21.60
N LEU A 43 1.25 -6.26 20.85
CA LEU A 43 1.95 -5.03 21.24
C LEU A 43 1.25 -3.81 20.63
N THR A 44 0.03 -3.50 21.07
CA THR A 44 -0.83 -2.45 20.48
C THR A 44 -0.27 -1.03 20.60
N SER A 45 0.70 -0.82 21.50
CA SER A 45 1.43 0.45 21.64
C SER A 45 2.73 0.51 20.83
N ALA A 46 3.06 -0.53 20.06
CA ALA A 46 4.28 -0.56 19.26
C ALA A 46 4.24 0.45 18.12
N VAL A 47 5.42 0.96 17.77
CA VAL A 47 5.65 1.82 16.61
C VAL A 47 6.56 1.09 15.65
N VAL A 48 6.10 0.90 14.41
CA VAL A 48 6.91 0.36 13.33
C VAL A 48 7.57 1.51 12.60
N VAL A 49 8.89 1.45 12.41
CA VAL A 49 9.69 2.51 11.81
C VAL A 49 10.30 1.99 10.51
N ARG A 50 10.25 2.80 9.46
CA ARG A 50 10.86 2.49 8.15
C ARG A 50 12.13 3.31 7.96
N TYR A 51 13.18 2.66 7.48
CA TYR A 51 14.47 3.25 7.18
C TYR A 51 14.80 3.11 5.69
N ASP A 52 15.59 4.04 5.16
CA ASP A 52 16.19 3.93 3.83
C ASP A 52 17.40 2.97 3.84
N ALA A 53 17.98 2.76 2.67
CA ALA A 53 19.16 1.90 2.52
C ALA A 53 20.43 2.45 3.22
N ALA A 54 20.47 3.75 3.54
CA ALA A 54 21.54 4.39 4.27
C ALA A 54 21.29 4.41 5.80
N GLY A 55 20.15 3.89 6.27
CA GLY A 55 19.77 3.83 7.67
C GLY A 55 19.09 5.10 8.20
N ASN A 56 18.69 6.03 7.33
CA ASN A 56 17.91 7.21 7.75
C ASN A 56 16.42 6.84 7.90
N ARG A 57 15.77 7.38 8.92
CA ARG A 57 14.34 7.17 9.14
C ARG A 57 13.52 7.90 8.07
N ILE A 58 12.68 7.15 7.35
CA ILE A 58 11.76 7.68 6.34
C ILE A 58 10.37 7.94 6.95
N ASP A 59 9.85 6.98 7.72
CA ASP A 59 8.45 7.01 8.16
C ASP A 59 8.25 6.17 9.44
N SER A 60 7.09 6.30 10.08
CA SER A 60 6.67 5.44 11.18
C SER A 60 5.15 5.36 11.32
N ILE A 61 4.65 4.22 11.77
CA ILE A 61 3.23 4.00 12.01
C ILE A 61 3.02 3.28 13.34
N LYS A 62 1.94 3.63 14.05
CA LYS A 62 1.50 2.84 15.20
C LYS A 62 0.85 1.54 14.72
N ALA A 63 1.11 0.47 15.46
CA ALA A 63 0.49 -0.83 15.25
C ALA A 63 -0.79 -0.95 16.09
N ASP A 64 -1.77 -0.09 15.87
CA ASP A 64 -3.00 0.03 16.69
C ASP A 64 -4.29 -0.12 15.86
N ARG A 65 -4.19 -0.62 14.63
CA ARG A 65 -5.28 -0.57 13.64
C ARG A 65 -6.12 -1.84 13.53
N GLY A 66 -5.90 -2.84 14.38
CA GLY A 66 -6.55 -4.14 14.27
C GLY A 66 -7.54 -4.40 15.39
N ARG A 67 -8.67 -5.04 15.06
CA ARG A 67 -9.59 -5.61 16.03
C ARG A 67 -10.07 -6.97 15.53
N THR A 68 -10.39 -7.87 16.46
CA THR A 68 -11.05 -9.14 16.16
C THR A 68 -12.09 -9.44 17.22
N TYR A 69 -13.11 -10.21 16.86
CA TYR A 69 -14.09 -10.72 17.82
C TYR A 69 -13.75 -12.17 18.14
N LYS A 70 -13.70 -12.52 19.41
CA LYS A 70 -13.50 -13.90 19.87
C LYS A 70 -14.25 -14.12 21.18
N ASN A 71 -15.03 -15.19 21.27
CA ASN A 71 -15.77 -15.58 22.48
C ASN A 71 -16.65 -14.45 23.09
N GLY A 72 -17.27 -13.62 22.24
CA GLY A 72 -18.11 -12.51 22.69
C GLY A 72 -17.37 -11.24 23.11
N GLU A 73 -16.03 -11.22 23.00
CA GLU A 73 -15.19 -10.08 23.35
C GLU A 73 -14.52 -9.47 22.10
N VAL A 74 -14.33 -8.14 22.13
CA VAL A 74 -13.49 -7.41 21.17
C VAL A 74 -12.05 -7.43 21.66
N ILE A 75 -11.15 -7.99 20.86
CA ILE A 75 -9.71 -8.03 21.14
C ILE A 75 -9.00 -7.08 20.18
N GLU A 76 -8.23 -6.14 20.72
CA GLU A 76 -7.35 -5.28 19.93
C GLU A 76 -6.15 -6.05 19.39
N LEU A 77 -5.80 -5.81 18.13
CA LEU A 77 -4.68 -6.44 17.45
C LEU A 77 -3.67 -5.40 17.04
N ALA A 78 -2.40 -5.73 17.21
CA ALA A 78 -1.30 -4.83 16.92
C ALA A 78 -0.95 -4.83 15.43
N ARG A 79 -1.85 -4.33 14.57
CA ARG A 79 -1.70 -4.34 13.11
C ARG A 79 -1.14 -3.03 12.58
N PHE A 80 -0.25 -3.14 11.59
CA PHE A 80 0.28 -2.01 10.82
C PHE A 80 0.17 -2.28 9.32
N GLY A 81 0.28 -1.22 8.51
CA GLY A 81 0.46 -1.34 7.07
C GLY A 81 1.03 -0.09 6.43
N PHE A 82 1.87 -0.29 5.41
CA PHE A 82 2.56 0.74 4.64
C PHE A 82 2.33 0.54 3.15
N MET A 83 2.25 1.66 2.42
CA MET A 83 2.56 1.65 1.00
C MET A 83 4.08 1.68 0.84
N VAL A 84 4.62 0.70 0.12
CA VAL A 84 6.05 0.57 -0.18
C VAL A 84 6.24 0.46 -1.69
N GLU A 85 7.36 0.92 -2.21
CA GLU A 85 7.68 0.74 -3.63
C GLU A 85 7.86 -0.76 -3.93
N ARG A 86 7.34 -1.21 -5.07
CA ARG A 86 7.64 -2.53 -5.62
C ARG A 86 9.05 -2.48 -6.22
N LYS A 87 9.88 -3.46 -5.86
CA LYS A 87 11.20 -3.66 -6.44
C LYS A 87 11.35 -5.14 -6.74
N ASP A 88 10.84 -5.55 -7.90
CA ASP A 88 11.00 -6.87 -8.50
C ASP A 88 12.26 -6.97 -9.38
#